data_AF-A0A538CZB6-F1
#
_entry.id   AF-A0A538CZB6-F1
#
_cell.length_a   1.000
_cell.length_b   1.000
_cell.length_c   1.000
_cell.angle_alpha   90.00
_cell.angle_beta   90.00
_cell.angle_gamma   90.00
#
_symmetry.space_group_name_H-M   'P 1'
#
loop_
_entity.id
_entity.type
_entity.pdbx_description
1 polymer ?
#
loop_
_entity_poly.entity_id
_entity_poly.type
_entity_poly.pdbx_seq_one_letter_code
_entity_poly.pdbx_strand_id
1 'polypeptide(L)'
;RVTERAQVPAPPPGYDIGKSAAADIGNPHWVLLVDDAWAVDLARLGPQFEHAGGGINVEFIAPTPGAVDAIDLAVWERGVGITEACGSGAGAAAYVAHRWGLVGTEVTVHMPGGAARVVLDGDEVTLIGPAVFIAEIELPRG
;
A
#
# COMPACT_ATOMS: atom_id res chain seq x y z
N ARG A 1 -6.82 2.02 -13.34
CA ARG A 1 -5.81 2.95 -13.90
C ARG A 1 -5.26 3.77 -12.74
N VAL A 2 -3.95 3.97 -12.68
CA VAL A 2 -3.26 4.76 -11.67
C VAL A 2 -2.95 6.15 -12.23
N THR A 3 -2.93 7.15 -11.37
CA THR A 3 -2.38 8.48 -11.68
C THR A 3 -1.40 8.89 -10.59
N GLU A 4 -0.22 9.39 -10.99
CA GLU A 4 0.71 10.02 -10.05
C GLU A 4 0.12 11.35 -9.55
N ARG A 5 0.25 11.62 -8.25
CA ARG A 5 -0.13 12.93 -7.70
C ARG A 5 1.10 13.82 -7.65
N ALA A 6 0.98 15.02 -8.19
CA ALA A 6 2.07 16.01 -8.22
C ALA A 6 2.51 16.47 -6.82
N GLN A 7 1.62 16.38 -5.82
CA GLN A 7 1.92 16.76 -4.45
C GLN A 7 1.96 15.53 -3.55
N VAL A 8 3.14 15.29 -2.99
CA VAL A 8 3.37 14.26 -1.96
C VAL A 8 3.24 14.94 -0.59
N PRO A 9 2.54 14.31 0.38
CA PRO A 9 2.49 14.84 1.73
C PRO A 9 3.87 14.98 2.36
N ALA A 10 4.02 15.94 3.27
CA ALA A 10 5.22 16.03 4.09
C ALA A 10 5.17 14.98 5.21
N PRO A 11 6.32 14.37 5.57
CA PRO A 11 6.39 13.50 6.74
C PRO A 11 6.00 14.23 8.03
N PRO A 12 5.53 13.49 9.06
CA PRO A 12 5.43 14.04 10.41
C PRO A 12 6.78 14.59 10.91
N PRO A 13 6.79 15.60 11.79
CA PRO A 13 8.02 16.13 12.37
C PRO A 13 8.88 15.04 13.02
N GLY A 14 10.18 15.06 12.75
CA GLY A 14 11.13 14.07 13.28
C GLY A 14 11.18 12.75 12.52
N TYR A 15 10.41 12.61 11.44
CA TYR A 15 10.54 11.51 10.48
C TYR A 15 11.26 11.97 9.22
N ASP A 16 12.39 11.33 8.94
CA ASP A 16 13.04 11.42 7.64
C ASP A 16 12.57 10.26 6.77
N ILE A 17 12.06 10.59 5.59
CA ILE A 17 11.61 9.59 4.61
C ILE A 17 12.48 9.77 3.40
N GLY A 18 13.32 8.77 3.13
CA GLY A 18 14.23 8.81 1.99
C GLY A 18 13.48 8.94 0.67
N LYS A 19 12.60 7.98 0.34
CA LYS A 19 11.87 7.98 -0.93
C LYS A 19 10.37 7.80 -0.67
N SER A 20 9.56 8.70 -1.23
CA SER A 20 8.10 8.57 -1.20
C SER A 20 7.44 9.14 -2.44
N ALA A 21 6.23 8.68 -2.73
CA ALA A 21 5.40 9.14 -3.83
C ALA A 21 3.92 8.98 -3.47
N ALA A 22 3.06 9.78 -4.10
CA ALA A 22 1.62 9.66 -3.95
C ALA A 22 1.01 9.19 -5.28
N ALA A 23 0.11 8.22 -5.19
CA ALA A 23 -0.61 7.65 -6.32
C ALA A 23 -2.11 7.63 -6.02
N ASP A 24 -2.92 7.66 -7.07
CA ASP A 24 -4.37 7.52 -6.97
C ASP A 24 -4.85 6.42 -7.93
N ILE A 25 -5.57 5.43 -7.39
CA ILE A 25 -6.13 4.29 -8.13
C ILE A 25 -7.66 4.25 -8.02
N GLY A 26 -8.28 5.42 -7.78
CA GLY A 26 -9.70 5.58 -7.43
C GLY A 26 -9.88 6.07 -5.99
N ASN A 27 -8.83 5.92 -5.18
CA ASN A 27 -8.64 6.51 -3.86
C ASN A 27 -7.14 6.81 -3.67
N PRO A 28 -6.77 7.78 -2.82
CA PRO A 28 -5.40 8.25 -2.72
C PRO A 28 -4.55 7.36 -1.79
N HIS A 29 -3.29 7.15 -2.20
CA HIS A 29 -2.29 6.31 -1.55
C HIS A 29 -0.95 7.07 -1.43
N TRP A 30 -0.30 6.95 -0.28
CA TRP A 30 1.02 7.53 -0.01
C TRP A 30 2.00 6.41 0.27
N VAL A 31 2.85 6.14 -0.72
CA VAL A 31 3.80 5.04 -0.70
C VAL A 31 5.15 5.55 -0.20
N LEU A 32 5.69 4.87 0.81
CA LEU A 32 6.92 5.19 1.52
C LEU A 32 7.88 4.03 1.40
N LEU A 33 9.11 4.28 0.92
CA LEU A 33 10.17 3.30 0.97
C LEU A 33 10.79 3.29 2.38
N VAL A 34 10.81 2.11 3.00
CA VAL A 34 11.45 1.86 4.30
C VAL A 34 12.45 0.71 4.19
N ASP A 35 13.30 0.57 5.21
CA ASP A 35 14.28 -0.52 5.26
C ASP A 35 13.63 -1.89 5.48
N ASP A 36 12.59 -1.94 6.32
CA ASP A 36 11.83 -3.14 6.64
C ASP A 36 10.37 -2.75 6.93
N ALA A 37 9.44 -3.20 6.08
CA ALA A 37 8.02 -2.93 6.22
C ALA A 37 7.43 -3.59 7.48
N TRP A 38 7.97 -4.74 7.90
CA TRP A 38 7.49 -5.50 9.05
C TRP A 38 7.96 -4.92 10.39
N ALA A 39 9.03 -4.14 10.38
CA ALA A 39 9.56 -3.46 11.57
C ALA A 39 8.87 -2.11 11.86
N VAL A 40 7.96 -1.66 11.00
CA VAL A 40 7.26 -0.38 11.17
C VAL A 40 6.28 -0.46 12.34
N ASP A 41 6.46 0.41 13.33
CA ASP A 41 5.51 0.60 14.44
C ASP A 41 4.28 1.37 13.95
N LEU A 42 3.38 0.66 13.24
CA LEU A 42 2.17 1.22 12.65
C LEU A 42 1.22 1.83 13.68
N ALA A 43 1.14 1.25 14.89
CA ALA A 43 0.25 1.75 15.93
C ALA A 43 0.66 3.16 16.39
N ARG A 44 1.98 3.40 16.48
CA ARG A 44 2.50 4.73 16.81
C ARG A 44 2.52 5.68 15.61
N LEU A 45 2.87 5.18 14.43
CA LEU A 45 3.15 6.03 13.26
C LEU A 45 1.93 6.33 12.41
N GLY A 46 1.08 5.34 12.19
CA GLY A 46 -0.07 5.43 11.33
C GLY A 46 -0.93 6.68 11.55
N PRO A 47 -1.37 7.00 12.79
CA PRO A 47 -2.16 8.21 13.05
C PRO A 47 -1.44 9.51 12.70
N GLN A 48 -0.12 9.58 12.89
CA GLN A 48 0.67 10.77 12.59
C GLN A 48 0.77 10.98 11.08
N PHE A 49 0.98 9.89 10.35
CA PHE A 49 1.08 9.88 8.90
C PHE A 49 -0.27 10.12 8.23
N GLU A 50 -1.35 9.54 8.73
CA GLU A 50 -2.71 9.83 8.26
C GLU A 50 -3.06 11.31 8.45
N HIS A 51 -2.70 11.89 9.61
CA HIS A 51 -2.91 13.31 9.87
C HIS A 51 -2.09 14.20 8.93
N ALA A 52 -0.80 13.91 8.76
CA ALA A 52 0.08 14.65 7.85
C ALA A 52 -0.36 14.54 6.37
N GLY A 53 -0.89 13.38 5.98
CA GLY A 53 -1.40 13.09 4.65
C GLY A 53 -2.82 13.60 4.36
N GLY A 54 -3.50 14.18 5.35
CA GLY A 54 -4.87 14.70 5.18
C GLY A 54 -5.92 13.62 4.99
N GLY A 55 -5.75 12.46 5.64
CA GLY A 55 -6.63 11.30 5.42
C GLY A 55 -6.37 10.67 4.06
N ILE A 56 -5.17 10.13 3.90
CA ILE A 56 -4.73 9.30 2.77
C ILE A 56 -4.37 7.91 3.30
N ASN A 57 -4.48 6.86 2.49
CA ASN A 57 -3.91 5.57 2.87
C ASN A 57 -2.39 5.67 2.83
N VAL A 58 -1.71 5.00 3.76
CA VAL A 58 -0.25 5.08 3.87
C VAL A 58 0.33 3.69 3.78
N GLU A 59 1.14 3.46 2.75
CA GLU A 59 1.77 2.19 2.44
C GLU A 59 3.27 2.29 2.74
N PHE A 60 3.74 1.52 3.72
CA PHE A 60 5.15 1.35 4.01
C PHE A 60 5.63 0.12 3.26
N ILE A 61 6.58 0.30 2.35
CA ILE A 61 7.06 -0.77 1.47
C ILE A 61 8.56 -0.97 1.56
N ALA A 62 8.99 -2.21 1.39
CA ALA A 62 10.39 -2.60 1.26
C ALA A 62 10.50 -3.71 0.19
N PRO A 63 11.60 -3.79 -0.58
CA PRO A 63 11.87 -4.97 -1.41
C PRO A 63 11.95 -6.23 -0.55
N THR A 64 11.28 -7.31 -0.95
CA THR A 64 11.30 -8.56 -0.20
C THR A 64 12.70 -9.19 -0.27
N PRO A 65 13.38 -9.46 0.86
CA PRO A 65 14.74 -9.99 0.86
C PRO A 65 14.88 -11.32 0.09
N GLY A 66 15.82 -11.36 -0.85
CA GLY A 66 16.13 -12.56 -1.62
C GLY A 66 15.10 -12.94 -2.70
N ALA A 67 14.07 -12.13 -2.90
CA ALA A 67 13.08 -12.30 -3.96
C ALA A 67 13.27 -11.25 -5.07
N VAL A 68 12.91 -11.63 -6.30
CA VAL A 68 12.90 -10.74 -7.46
C VAL A 68 11.46 -10.29 -7.69
N ASP A 69 11.27 -9.04 -8.08
CA ASP A 69 9.97 -8.45 -8.38
C ASP A 69 8.94 -8.66 -7.24
N ALA A 70 9.41 -8.51 -6.01
CA ALA A 70 8.60 -8.68 -4.82
C ALA A 70 8.83 -7.55 -3.81
N ILE A 71 7.74 -7.09 -3.20
CA ILE A 71 7.75 -6.10 -2.14
C ILE A 71 6.94 -6.60 -0.95
N ASP A 72 7.37 -6.20 0.23
CA ASP A 72 6.65 -6.31 1.48
C ASP A 72 5.89 -5.01 1.74
N LEU A 73 4.65 -5.11 2.18
CA LEU A 73 3.74 -3.99 2.37
C LEU A 73 3.05 -4.06 3.72
N ALA A 74 3.26 -3.00 4.50
CA ALA A 74 2.52 -2.71 5.73
C ALA A 74 1.68 -1.44 5.49
N VAL A 75 0.42 -1.45 5.94
CA VAL A 75 -0.53 -0.39 5.60
C VAL A 75 -1.19 0.21 6.83
N TRP A 76 -1.37 1.53 6.78
CA TRP A 76 -2.33 2.25 7.61
C TRP A 76 -3.47 2.75 6.70
N GLU A 77 -4.64 2.15 6.84
CA GLU A 77 -5.83 2.51 6.07
C GLU A 77 -6.58 3.67 6.72
N ARG A 78 -6.90 4.67 5.90
CA ARG A 78 -7.61 5.86 6.33
C ARG A 78 -8.94 5.53 7.02
N GLY A 79 -9.12 6.04 8.22
CA GLY A 79 -10.34 5.86 9.01
C GLY A 79 -10.58 4.42 9.50
N VAL A 80 -9.64 3.50 9.27
CA VAL A 80 -9.70 2.09 9.68
C VAL A 80 -8.54 1.75 10.62
N GLY A 81 -7.31 2.17 10.26
CA GLY A 81 -6.09 1.84 10.97
C GLY A 81 -5.36 0.66 10.32
N ILE A 82 -4.79 -0.22 11.15
CA ILE A 82 -4.01 -1.38 10.68
C ILE A 82 -4.97 -2.41 10.08
N THR A 83 -4.70 -2.86 8.86
CA THR A 83 -5.44 -3.93 8.18
C THR A 83 -4.50 -5.03 7.71
N GLU A 84 -5.06 -6.23 7.51
CA GLU A 84 -4.30 -7.40 7.05
C GLU A 84 -3.97 -7.34 5.56
N ALA A 85 -4.79 -6.67 4.75
CA ALA A 85 -4.57 -6.52 3.32
C ALA A 85 -5.35 -5.33 2.75
N CYS A 86 -4.75 -4.61 1.80
CA CYS A 86 -5.37 -3.52 1.08
C CYS A 86 -5.14 -3.69 -0.44
N GLY A 87 -6.18 -4.07 -1.19
CA GLY A 87 -6.02 -4.37 -2.63
C GLY A 87 -5.60 -3.17 -3.46
N SER A 88 -6.20 -1.99 -3.23
CA SER A 88 -5.80 -0.75 -3.89
C SER A 88 -4.41 -0.29 -3.45
N GLY A 89 -4.06 -0.47 -2.17
CA GLY A 89 -2.72 -0.23 -1.63
C GLY A 89 -1.65 -1.08 -2.32
N ALA A 90 -1.90 -2.37 -2.49
CA ALA A 90 -1.00 -3.26 -3.23
C ALA A 90 -0.79 -2.81 -4.68
N GLY A 91 -1.85 -2.39 -5.36
CA GLY A 91 -1.77 -1.85 -6.72
C GLY A 91 -0.95 -0.56 -6.81
N ALA A 92 -1.22 0.40 -5.91
CA ALA A 92 -0.49 1.67 -5.84
C ALA A 92 0.99 1.47 -5.50
N ALA A 93 1.28 0.61 -4.52
CA ALA A 93 2.63 0.27 -4.10
C ALA A 93 3.45 -0.39 -5.23
N ALA A 94 2.88 -1.39 -5.90
CA ALA A 94 3.55 -2.05 -7.03
C ALA A 94 3.85 -1.05 -8.16
N TYR A 95 2.88 -0.19 -8.51
CA TYR A 95 3.08 0.85 -9.52
C TYR A 95 4.23 1.79 -9.13
N VAL A 96 4.22 2.34 -7.90
CA VAL A 96 5.27 3.25 -7.43
C VAL A 96 6.64 2.55 -7.36
N ALA A 97 6.70 1.30 -6.87
CA ALA A 97 7.93 0.52 -6.81
C ALA A 97 8.51 0.27 -8.21
N HIS A 98 7.66 0.00 -9.20
CA HIS A 98 8.06 -0.14 -10.60
C HIS A 98 8.63 1.17 -11.16
N ARG A 99 7.96 2.30 -10.94
CA ARG A 99 8.45 3.64 -11.32
C ARG A 99 9.78 3.99 -10.66
N TRP A 100 10.04 3.43 -9.48
CA TRP A 100 11.30 3.56 -8.76
C TRP A 100 12.41 2.63 -9.23
N GLY A 101 12.11 1.71 -10.15
CA GLY A 101 13.06 0.72 -10.67
C GLY A 101 13.38 -0.40 -9.67
N LEU A 102 12.53 -0.61 -8.66
CA LEU A 102 12.72 -1.65 -7.65
C LEU A 102 12.21 -3.02 -8.11
N VAL A 103 11.23 -3.02 -9.02
CA VAL A 103 10.55 -4.21 -9.54
C VAL A 103 10.17 -4.03 -11.02
N GLY A 104 9.97 -5.14 -11.71
CA GLY A 104 9.42 -5.21 -13.06
C GLY A 104 7.92 -4.90 -13.12
N THR A 105 7.26 -5.35 -14.19
CA THR A 105 5.83 -5.12 -14.43
C THR A 105 4.92 -6.18 -13.81
N GLU A 106 5.48 -7.27 -13.30
CA GLU A 106 4.75 -8.32 -12.60
C GLU A 106 5.31 -8.44 -11.20
N VAL A 107 4.54 -8.02 -10.20
CA VAL A 107 5.02 -7.80 -8.84
C VAL A 107 4.27 -8.69 -7.87
N THR A 108 4.99 -9.37 -6.98
CA THR A 108 4.38 -10.02 -5.81
C THR A 108 4.38 -9.04 -4.65
N VAL A 109 3.21 -8.75 -4.10
CA VAL A 109 3.04 -7.88 -2.93
C VAL A 109 2.67 -8.74 -1.74
N HIS A 110 3.57 -8.84 -0.76
CA HIS A 110 3.33 -9.53 0.50
C HIS A 110 2.71 -8.56 1.52
N MET A 111 1.62 -8.98 2.15
CA MET A 111 0.90 -8.26 3.21
C MET A 111 0.71 -9.21 4.40
N PRO A 112 0.32 -8.72 5.59
CA PRO A 112 0.08 -9.58 6.76
C PRO A 112 -0.91 -10.72 6.48
N GLY A 113 -1.98 -10.42 5.73
CA GLY A 113 -3.05 -11.37 5.37
C GLY A 113 -2.73 -12.30 4.20
N GLY A 114 -1.53 -12.20 3.61
CA GLY A 114 -1.10 -13.03 2.49
C GLY A 114 -0.51 -12.22 1.32
N ALA A 115 -0.36 -12.88 0.17
CA ALA A 115 0.24 -12.27 -1.00
C ALA A 115 -0.78 -12.02 -2.12
N ALA A 116 -0.58 -10.94 -2.86
CA ALA A 116 -1.28 -10.66 -4.11
C ALA A 116 -0.26 -10.46 -5.25
N ARG A 117 -0.62 -10.88 -6.45
CA ARG A 117 0.13 -10.60 -7.67
C ARG A 117 -0.46 -9.37 -8.34
N VAL A 118 0.39 -8.41 -8.70
CA VAL A 118 0.02 -7.20 -9.41
C VAL A 118 0.69 -7.20 -10.78
N VAL A 119 -0.09 -7.01 -11.84
CA VAL A 119 0.42 -6.85 -13.20
C VAL A 119 0.19 -5.42 -13.66
N LEU A 120 1.26 -4.79 -14.16
CA LEU A 120 1.30 -3.42 -14.64
C LEU A 120 1.39 -3.39 -16.16
N ASP A 121 0.52 -2.61 -16.80
CA ASP A 121 0.60 -2.28 -18.23
C ASP A 121 0.47 -0.75 -18.39
N GLY A 122 1.61 -0.07 -18.40
CA GLY A 122 1.68 1.38 -18.27
C GLY A 122 1.03 1.84 -16.96
N ASP A 123 -0.07 2.58 -17.06
CA ASP A 123 -0.84 3.07 -15.92
C ASP A 123 -2.01 2.14 -15.55
N GLU A 124 -2.15 0.99 -16.21
CA GLU A 124 -3.17 -0.01 -15.88
C GLU A 124 -2.62 -1.03 -14.88
N VAL A 125 -3.47 -1.38 -13.91
CA VAL A 125 -3.12 -2.25 -12.79
C VAL A 125 -4.15 -3.37 -12.71
N THR A 126 -3.67 -4.60 -12.79
CA THR A 126 -4.47 -5.80 -12.55
C THR A 126 -4.02 -6.44 -11.25
N LEU A 127 -4.92 -6.54 -10.27
CA LEU A 127 -4.69 -7.22 -9.00
C LEU A 127 -5.25 -8.64 -9.06
N ILE A 128 -4.43 -9.62 -8.69
CA ILE A 128 -4.78 -11.04 -8.69
C ILE A 128 -4.50 -11.59 -7.29
N GLY A 129 -5.54 -12.04 -6.61
CA GLY A 129 -5.45 -12.63 -5.28
C GLY A 129 -6.66 -13.53 -4.98
N PRO A 130 -6.58 -14.35 -3.93
CA PRO A 130 -7.69 -15.21 -3.53
C PRO A 130 -8.86 -14.39 -2.97
N ALA A 131 -10.09 -14.85 -3.21
CA ALA A 131 -11.30 -14.35 -2.57
C ALA A 131 -12.09 -15.53 -2.01
N VAL A 132 -12.55 -15.42 -0.75
CA VAL A 132 -13.23 -16.50 -0.04
C VAL A 132 -14.57 -16.01 0.48
N PHE A 133 -15.64 -16.71 0.12
CA PHE A 133 -16.97 -16.50 0.69
C PHE A 133 -17.07 -17.17 2.07
N ILE A 134 -17.46 -16.42 3.10
CA ILE A 134 -17.55 -16.91 4.48
C ILE A 134 -18.99 -17.27 4.85
N ALA A 135 -19.93 -16.33 4.69
CA ALA A 135 -21.32 -16.51 5.05
C ALA A 135 -22.22 -15.48 4.38
N GLU A 136 -23.51 -15.81 4.33
CA GLU A 136 -24.61 -14.88 4.06
C GLU A 136 -25.45 -14.79 5.33
N ILE A 137 -25.80 -13.57 5.74
CA ILE A 137 -26.51 -13.29 6.99
C ILE A 137 -27.72 -12.43 6.67
N GLU A 138 -28.93 -12.92 6.96
CA GLU A 138 -30.14 -12.10 6.92
C GLU A 138 -30.37 -11.43 8.29
N LEU A 139 -30.47 -10.10 8.28
CA LEU A 139 -30.79 -9.32 9.47
C LEU A 139 -32.32 -9.12 9.58
N PRO A 140 -32.93 -9.34 10.75
CA PRO A 140 -34.34 -9.05 10.94
C PRO A 140 -34.61 -7.55 10.74
N ARG A 141 -35.72 -7.23 10.07
CA ARG A 141 -36.21 -5.85 9.99
C ARG A 141 -36.77 -5.45 11.36
N GLY A 142 -36.22 -4.38 11.93
CA GLY A 142 -36.80 -3.70 13.10
C GLY A 142 -38.10 -2.98 12.77
#